data_AF-A0A3D4E6A3-F1
#
_entry.id   AF-A0A3D4E6A3-F1
#
_cell.length_a   1.000
_cell.length_b   1.000
_cell.length_c   1.000
_cell.angle_alpha   90.00
_cell.angle_beta   90.00
_cell.angle_gamma   90.00
#
_symmetry.space_group_name_H-M   'P 1'
#
loop_
_entity.id
_entity.type
_entity.pdbx_description
1 polymer ?
#
loop_
_entity_poly.entity_id
_entity_poly.type
_entity_poly.pdbx_seq_one_letter_code
_entity_poly.pdbx_strand_id
1 'polypeptide(L)'
;MTHSSLITKACKDVSQMISKEFPELSIFFVPYETGEEETYFGSVRDDIFKHPASEALFREFKAKSTPFAENRRHILGPTTGRAFSLSLFNKKEQIAACVFVPIKTFTRPGHSIFHLLSAAYPVIEQLYGQTDACDHIKSFSGAGAARFNMLADWFGAIAGNLITKRPYIAELAKLRAHQAMRSELYFMPENYPAPLAYDAARLIYEDMHRGIEPDEMLQETLNMVDEIDEIIPPHYINKWGDFAARAQKLAWGETEPADILGMAIHTSEDTDIRAIASIVSDITQVPANLSTYFSHYNPFTEDEANERHHRNAYRAYAKRLTLHLKNEQQFDFKESFREQNIQLIKHHPLGWCAPGIESVISTIQNIQQRPNNAALSVDQTMNLIVNHFETAMNAIPWHDIETIFDIFNSNKRQGFSFTGNAILALLKDADLQAYPHIEKIFAPYGDRIIYDAAKEKEIEIERMFGNLKLAE
;
A
#
# COMPACT_ATOMS: atom_id res chain seq x y z
N MET A 1 -7.15 -12.49 -28.02
CA MET A 1 -7.46 -11.10 -27.62
C MET A 1 -6.46 -10.76 -26.51
N THR A 2 -5.63 -9.73 -26.67
CA THR A 2 -4.62 -9.36 -25.65
C THR A 2 -5.30 -8.72 -24.43
N HIS A 3 -4.64 -8.74 -23.26
CA HIS A 3 -5.16 -8.12 -22.03
C HIS A 3 -5.55 -6.65 -22.24
N SER A 4 -4.67 -5.87 -22.88
CA SER A 4 -4.92 -4.47 -23.27
C SER A 4 -6.18 -4.34 -24.15
N SER A 5 -6.38 -5.22 -25.15
CA SER A 5 -7.57 -5.14 -26.01
C SER A 5 -8.89 -5.44 -25.27
N LEU A 6 -8.88 -6.28 -24.23
CA LEU A 6 -10.05 -6.53 -23.39
C LEU A 6 -10.40 -5.29 -22.55
N ILE A 7 -9.39 -4.62 -21.99
CA ILE A 7 -9.58 -3.39 -21.21
C ILE A 7 -10.10 -2.27 -22.11
N THR A 8 -9.52 -2.06 -23.28
CA THR A 8 -9.99 -1.04 -24.24
C THR A 8 -11.44 -1.28 -24.67
N LYS A 9 -11.86 -2.54 -24.80
CA LYS A 9 -13.27 -2.85 -25.04
C LYS A 9 -14.14 -2.47 -23.84
N ALA A 10 -13.75 -2.88 -22.62
CA ALA A 10 -14.47 -2.55 -21.40
C ALA A 10 -14.61 -1.03 -21.20
N CYS A 11 -13.55 -0.26 -21.49
CA CYS A 11 -13.58 1.20 -21.51
C CYS A 11 -14.72 1.74 -22.38
N LYS A 12 -14.84 1.27 -23.63
CA LYS A 12 -15.90 1.70 -24.55
C LYS A 12 -17.28 1.28 -24.07
N ASP A 13 -17.42 0.04 -23.59
CA ASP A 13 -18.70 -0.50 -23.11
C ASP A 13 -19.20 0.32 -21.90
N VAL A 14 -18.31 0.65 -20.94
CA VAL A 14 -18.65 1.48 -19.78
C VAL A 14 -18.93 2.92 -20.17
N SER A 15 -18.14 3.54 -21.06
CA SER A 15 -18.42 4.87 -21.58
C SER A 15 -19.81 4.97 -22.22
N GLN A 16 -20.17 3.99 -23.06
CA GLN A 16 -21.48 3.96 -23.72
C GLN A 16 -22.63 3.80 -22.74
N MET A 17 -22.44 2.97 -21.71
CA MET A 17 -23.42 2.79 -20.65
C MET A 17 -23.66 4.10 -19.89
N ILE A 18 -22.58 4.79 -19.48
CA ILE A 18 -22.67 6.08 -18.79
C ILE A 18 -23.38 7.12 -19.67
N SER A 19 -23.01 7.24 -20.95
CA SER A 19 -23.66 8.20 -21.87
C SER A 19 -25.09 7.84 -22.23
N LYS A 20 -25.50 6.56 -22.09
CA LYS A 20 -26.90 6.16 -22.30
C LYS A 20 -27.78 6.68 -21.16
N GLU A 21 -27.30 6.55 -19.93
CA GLU A 21 -28.02 6.97 -18.72
C GLU A 21 -27.90 8.47 -18.45
N PHE A 22 -26.76 9.08 -18.79
CA PHE A 22 -26.48 10.51 -18.68
C PHE A 22 -26.18 11.10 -20.06
N PRO A 23 -27.19 11.46 -20.89
CA PRO A 23 -27.01 11.81 -22.31
C PRO A 23 -26.21 13.09 -22.60
N GLU A 24 -25.95 13.90 -21.58
CA GLU A 24 -25.09 15.08 -21.66
C GLU A 24 -23.66 14.81 -21.23
N LEU A 25 -23.36 13.65 -20.65
CA LEU A 25 -22.02 13.30 -20.18
C LEU A 25 -21.33 12.29 -21.13
N SER A 26 -20.14 12.66 -21.57
CA SER A 26 -19.21 11.77 -22.28
C SER A 26 -17.95 11.55 -21.44
N ILE A 27 -17.74 10.33 -20.95
CA ILE A 27 -16.48 9.94 -20.30
C ILE A 27 -15.59 9.19 -21.30
N PHE A 28 -14.38 9.71 -21.52
CA PHE A 28 -13.36 9.08 -22.34
C PHE A 28 -12.34 8.38 -21.43
N PHE A 29 -12.38 7.05 -21.37
CA PHE A 29 -11.34 6.30 -20.67
C PHE A 29 -10.10 6.12 -21.54
N VAL A 30 -8.94 6.41 -20.97
CA VAL A 30 -7.63 6.27 -21.61
C VAL A 30 -6.84 5.21 -20.87
N PRO A 31 -6.93 3.93 -21.29
CA PRO A 31 -6.08 2.90 -20.72
C PRO A 31 -4.63 3.19 -21.10
N TYR A 32 -3.68 3.10 -20.17
CA TYR A 32 -2.27 3.37 -20.45
C TYR A 32 -1.31 2.40 -19.76
N GLU A 33 -0.14 2.21 -20.37
CA GLU A 33 1.04 1.63 -19.73
C GLU A 33 1.92 2.76 -19.17
N THR A 34 2.59 2.53 -18.04
CA THR A 34 3.39 3.56 -17.36
C THR A 34 4.46 4.12 -18.31
N GLY A 35 4.46 5.44 -18.53
CA GLY A 35 5.37 6.12 -19.45
C GLY A 35 4.88 6.23 -20.89
N GLU A 36 3.69 5.69 -21.21
CA GLU A 36 3.08 5.74 -22.55
C GLU A 36 1.80 6.60 -22.59
N GLU A 37 1.55 7.42 -21.57
CA GLU A 37 0.30 8.17 -21.39
C GLU A 37 -0.07 9.05 -22.60
N GLU A 38 0.91 9.77 -23.16
CA GLU A 38 0.68 10.63 -24.32
C GLU A 38 0.32 9.83 -25.58
N THR A 39 0.90 8.65 -25.74
CA THR A 39 0.64 7.76 -26.89
C THR A 39 -0.78 7.21 -26.81
N TYR A 40 -1.21 6.76 -25.63
CA TYR A 40 -2.56 6.29 -25.41
C TYR A 40 -3.61 7.42 -25.47
N PHE A 41 -3.29 8.62 -25.00
CA PHE A 41 -4.17 9.78 -25.20
C PHE A 41 -4.36 10.10 -26.69
N GLY A 42 -3.31 9.93 -27.50
CA GLY A 42 -3.39 10.00 -28.95
C GLY A 42 -4.43 9.05 -29.57
N SER A 43 -4.66 7.89 -28.96
CA SER A 43 -5.58 6.86 -29.48
C SER A 43 -7.07 7.21 -29.34
N VAL A 44 -7.44 8.04 -28.34
CA VAL A 44 -8.82 8.52 -28.14
C VAL A 44 -9.04 9.92 -28.71
N ARG A 45 -7.97 10.54 -29.23
CA ARG A 45 -7.92 11.95 -29.62
C ARG A 45 -8.98 12.31 -30.66
N ASP A 46 -9.17 11.47 -31.67
CA ASP A 46 -10.13 11.71 -32.74
C ASP A 46 -11.58 11.68 -32.24
N ASP A 47 -11.87 10.85 -31.25
CA ASP A 47 -13.20 10.77 -30.64
C ASP A 47 -13.44 11.97 -29.71
N ILE A 48 -12.42 12.38 -28.95
CA ILE A 48 -12.47 13.61 -28.15
C ILE A 48 -12.70 14.82 -29.06
N PHE A 49 -11.99 14.95 -30.18
CA PHE A 49 -12.12 16.10 -31.08
C PHE A 49 -13.53 16.31 -31.65
N LYS A 50 -14.29 15.22 -31.84
CA LYS A 50 -15.68 15.29 -32.30
C LYS A 50 -16.62 15.84 -31.22
N HIS A 51 -16.20 15.82 -29.95
CA HIS A 51 -17.03 16.28 -28.85
C HIS A 51 -17.07 17.82 -28.74
N PRO A 52 -18.23 18.44 -28.43
CA PRO A 52 -18.36 19.90 -28.29
C PRO A 52 -17.46 20.53 -27.21
N ALA A 53 -17.03 19.75 -26.22
CA ALA A 53 -16.15 20.19 -25.12
C ALA A 53 -14.65 19.95 -25.41
N SER A 54 -14.28 19.53 -26.62
CA SER A 54 -12.93 19.10 -26.96
C SER A 54 -11.86 20.16 -26.68
N GLU A 55 -12.11 21.41 -27.09
CA GLU A 55 -11.14 22.51 -26.91
C GLU A 55 -10.84 22.77 -25.42
N ALA A 56 -11.86 22.68 -24.56
CA ALA A 56 -11.71 22.85 -23.12
C ALA A 56 -10.90 21.70 -22.51
N LEU A 57 -11.20 20.45 -22.87
CA LEU A 57 -10.43 19.28 -22.46
C LEU A 57 -8.95 19.37 -22.88
N PHE A 58 -8.66 19.74 -24.13
CA PHE A 58 -7.26 19.86 -24.60
C PHE A 58 -6.51 20.99 -23.91
N ARG A 59 -7.19 22.08 -23.55
CA ARG A 59 -6.60 23.17 -22.76
C ARG A 59 -6.21 22.69 -21.37
N GLU A 60 -7.09 21.91 -20.73
CA GLU A 60 -6.82 21.34 -19.42
C GLU A 60 -5.70 20.29 -19.46
N PHE A 61 -5.68 19.43 -20.50
CA PHE A 61 -4.59 18.49 -20.75
C PHE A 61 -3.24 19.21 -20.84
N LYS A 62 -3.14 20.26 -21.67
CA LYS A 62 -1.92 21.07 -21.80
C LYS A 62 -1.51 21.78 -20.51
N ALA A 63 -2.47 22.17 -19.68
CA ALA A 63 -2.18 22.82 -18.40
C ALA A 63 -1.66 21.83 -17.35
N LYS A 64 -2.07 20.56 -17.43
CA LYS A 64 -1.74 19.50 -16.46
C LYS A 64 -0.66 18.52 -16.94
N SER A 65 -0.10 18.69 -18.14
CA SER A 65 0.89 17.79 -18.77
C SER A 65 2.30 17.82 -18.16
N THR A 66 2.45 18.19 -16.89
CA THR A 66 3.62 17.79 -16.09
C THR A 66 3.71 16.26 -16.03
N PRO A 67 4.91 15.66 -15.92
CA PRO A 67 5.07 14.20 -15.99
C PRO A 67 4.08 13.52 -15.06
N PHE A 68 3.26 12.64 -15.64
CA PHE A 68 2.24 11.88 -14.93
C PHE A 68 2.90 11.17 -13.76
N ALA A 69 2.56 11.57 -12.53
CA ALA A 69 3.09 10.91 -11.36
C ALA A 69 2.62 9.46 -11.41
N GLU A 70 3.57 8.53 -11.44
CA GLU A 70 3.29 7.10 -11.55
C GLU A 70 2.24 6.71 -10.49
N ASN A 71 1.15 6.07 -10.93
CA ASN A 71 0.13 5.42 -10.09
C ASN A 71 -1.04 6.25 -9.56
N ARG A 72 -1.31 7.46 -10.10
CA ARG A 72 -2.58 8.15 -9.79
C ARG A 72 -3.60 7.98 -10.93
N ARG A 73 -4.86 7.70 -10.56
CA ARG A 73 -5.99 7.93 -11.48
C ARG A 73 -6.02 9.42 -11.77
N HIS A 74 -5.82 9.80 -13.03
CA HIS A 74 -5.88 11.18 -13.45
C HIS A 74 -7.21 11.44 -14.15
N ILE A 75 -7.93 12.43 -13.67
CA ILE A 75 -9.16 12.92 -14.29
C ILE A 75 -8.87 14.31 -14.85
N LEU A 76 -9.16 14.48 -16.13
CA LEU A 76 -9.21 15.79 -16.78
C LEU A 76 -10.68 16.12 -17.03
N GLY A 77 -11.10 17.30 -16.61
CA GLY A 77 -12.49 17.72 -16.55
C GLY A 77 -13.13 17.45 -15.19
N PRO A 78 -14.46 17.50 -15.10
CA PRO A 78 -15.41 17.71 -16.20
C PRO A 78 -15.29 19.10 -16.85
N THR A 79 -15.46 19.16 -18.17
CA THR A 79 -15.49 20.41 -18.95
C THR A 79 -16.74 20.49 -19.81
N THR A 80 -17.26 21.70 -20.01
CA THR A 80 -18.51 21.95 -20.74
C THR A 80 -18.24 22.48 -22.15
N GLY A 81 -18.97 21.96 -23.12
CA GLY A 81 -19.07 22.46 -24.48
C GLY A 81 -20.52 22.65 -24.90
N ARG A 82 -20.76 23.33 -26.03
CA ARG A 82 -22.11 23.58 -26.55
C ARG A 82 -22.28 22.95 -27.92
N ALA A 83 -23.18 21.97 -28.02
CA ALA A 83 -23.54 21.37 -29.30
C ALA A 83 -24.54 22.25 -30.05
N PHE A 84 -24.41 22.32 -31.38
CA PHE A 84 -25.43 22.92 -32.22
C PHE A 84 -26.57 21.90 -32.40
N SER A 85 -27.78 22.24 -31.96
CA SER A 85 -28.98 21.43 -32.17
C SER A 85 -29.76 21.94 -33.37
N LEU A 86 -30.28 21.04 -34.22
CA LEU A 86 -31.18 21.36 -35.33
C LEU A 86 -32.53 21.94 -34.86
N SER A 87 -32.84 21.80 -33.56
CA SER A 87 -33.89 22.57 -32.89
C SER A 87 -33.40 24.01 -32.68
N LEU A 88 -33.82 24.90 -33.57
CA LEU A 88 -33.29 26.23 -33.89
C LEU A 88 -33.05 27.25 -32.76
N PHE A 89 -33.29 26.95 -31.47
CA PHE A 89 -33.08 27.92 -30.39
C PHE A 89 -32.45 27.39 -29.09
N ASN A 90 -32.20 26.09 -28.93
CA ASN A 90 -31.61 25.56 -27.68
C ASN A 90 -30.27 24.86 -27.96
N LYS A 91 -29.16 25.52 -27.60
CA LYS A 91 -27.85 24.87 -27.49
C LYS A 91 -27.92 23.93 -26.28
N LYS A 92 -27.81 22.61 -26.51
CA LYS A 92 -27.69 21.66 -25.40
C LYS A 92 -26.25 21.69 -24.90
N GLU A 93 -26.06 21.88 -23.60
CA GLU A 93 -24.75 21.74 -22.98
C GLU A 93 -24.35 20.26 -22.98
N GLN A 94 -23.08 20.01 -23.28
CA GLN A 94 -22.48 18.69 -23.34
C GLN A 94 -21.21 18.72 -22.52
N ILE A 95 -21.08 17.78 -21.61
CA ILE A 95 -20.01 17.68 -20.64
C ILE A 95 -19.10 16.53 -21.06
N ALA A 96 -17.79 16.74 -20.98
CA ALA A 96 -16.84 15.66 -21.14
C ALA A 96 -15.78 15.64 -20.06
N ALA A 97 -15.36 14.43 -19.73
CA ALA A 97 -14.23 14.14 -18.87
C ALA A 97 -13.35 13.05 -19.51
N CYS A 98 -12.05 13.11 -19.23
CA CYS A 98 -11.09 12.10 -19.62
C CYS A 98 -10.54 11.43 -18.36
N VAL A 99 -10.60 10.11 -18.29
CA VAL A 99 -10.18 9.32 -17.13
C VAL A 99 -9.04 8.39 -17.56
N PHE A 100 -7.85 8.64 -17.04
CA PHE A 100 -6.67 7.82 -17.31
C PHE A 100 -6.66 6.62 -16.37
N VAL A 101 -6.56 5.42 -16.94
CA VAL A 101 -6.63 4.18 -16.16
C VAL A 101 -5.40 3.31 -16.44
N PRO A 102 -4.52 3.07 -15.46
CA PRO A 102 -3.34 2.26 -15.70
C PRO A 102 -3.73 0.81 -15.96
N ILE A 103 -3.29 0.23 -17.08
CA ILE A 103 -3.60 -1.15 -17.48
C ILE A 103 -3.19 -2.16 -16.39
N LYS A 104 -2.05 -1.90 -15.72
CA LYS A 104 -1.54 -2.74 -14.63
C LYS A 104 -2.48 -2.86 -13.42
N THR A 105 -3.47 -1.97 -13.27
CA THR A 105 -4.45 -2.05 -12.17
C THR A 105 -5.46 -3.18 -12.37
N PHE A 106 -5.63 -3.69 -13.60
CA PHE A 106 -6.61 -4.71 -13.94
C PHE A 106 -6.01 -6.11 -13.86
N THR A 107 -5.73 -6.61 -12.66
CA THR A 107 -5.18 -7.97 -12.47
C THR A 107 -6.11 -9.09 -12.98
N ARG A 108 -7.41 -8.80 -13.09
CA ARG A 108 -8.42 -9.71 -13.65
C ARG A 108 -9.26 -8.95 -14.70
N PRO A 109 -9.27 -9.38 -15.98
CA PRO A 109 -10.07 -8.72 -17.01
C PRO A 109 -11.55 -8.61 -16.65
N GLY A 110 -12.09 -9.61 -15.93
CA GLY A 110 -13.47 -9.60 -15.47
C GLY A 110 -13.80 -8.46 -14.52
N HIS A 111 -12.81 -7.91 -13.82
CA HIS A 111 -13.00 -6.83 -12.84
C HIS A 111 -12.94 -5.43 -13.48
N SER A 112 -12.71 -5.35 -14.80
CA SER A 112 -12.54 -4.08 -15.50
C SER A 112 -13.73 -3.15 -15.35
N ILE A 113 -14.96 -3.67 -15.43
CA ILE A 113 -16.19 -2.88 -15.33
C ILE A 113 -16.25 -2.14 -13.98
N PHE A 114 -16.04 -2.83 -12.87
CA PHE A 114 -16.13 -2.20 -11.54
C PHE A 114 -15.03 -1.14 -11.36
N HIS A 115 -13.80 -1.43 -11.79
CA HIS A 115 -12.68 -0.49 -11.66
C HIS A 115 -12.90 0.76 -12.51
N LEU A 116 -13.46 0.63 -13.71
CA LEU A 116 -13.79 1.75 -14.59
C LEU A 116 -14.92 2.60 -14.02
N LEU A 117 -15.95 1.98 -13.46
CA LEU A 117 -17.05 2.68 -12.80
C LEU A 117 -16.59 3.43 -11.54
N SER A 118 -15.74 2.79 -10.74
CA SER A 118 -15.07 3.45 -9.61
C SER A 118 -14.20 4.63 -10.08
N ALA A 119 -13.58 4.54 -11.25
CA ALA A 119 -12.80 5.65 -11.80
C ALA A 119 -13.67 6.78 -12.39
N ALA A 120 -14.90 6.48 -12.82
CA ALA A 120 -15.87 7.45 -13.32
C ALA A 120 -16.66 8.15 -12.21
N TYR A 121 -16.82 7.49 -11.05
CA TYR A 121 -17.58 8.01 -9.91
C TYR A 121 -17.28 9.49 -9.60
N PRO A 122 -16.02 9.97 -9.56
CA PRO A 122 -15.75 11.37 -9.23
C PRO A 122 -16.39 12.39 -10.17
N VAL A 123 -16.51 12.04 -11.45
CA VAL A 123 -17.14 12.89 -12.46
C VAL A 123 -18.66 12.82 -12.32
N ILE A 124 -19.20 11.62 -12.08
CA ILE A 124 -20.64 11.40 -11.95
C ILE A 124 -21.15 12.09 -10.67
N GLU A 125 -20.50 11.87 -9.54
CA GLU A 125 -20.84 12.49 -8.25
C GLU A 125 -20.83 14.02 -8.34
N GLN A 126 -19.82 14.62 -8.97
CA GLN A 126 -19.76 16.07 -9.11
C GLN A 126 -20.94 16.66 -9.91
N LEU A 127 -21.51 15.90 -10.85
CA LEU A 127 -22.53 16.39 -11.77
C LEU A 127 -23.95 16.01 -11.35
N TYR A 128 -24.11 14.85 -10.72
CA TYR A 128 -25.40 14.21 -10.45
C TYR A 128 -25.57 13.76 -9.00
N GLY A 129 -24.50 13.81 -8.20
CA GLY A 129 -24.56 13.53 -6.78
C GLY A 129 -25.33 14.61 -6.02
N GLN A 130 -25.77 14.28 -4.81
CA GLN A 130 -26.47 15.23 -3.94
C GLN A 130 -25.52 16.10 -3.13
N THR A 131 -24.21 15.81 -3.16
CA THR A 131 -23.22 16.55 -2.39
C THR A 131 -22.75 17.82 -3.12
N ASP A 132 -22.64 18.95 -2.39
CA ASP A 132 -22.03 20.21 -2.85
C ASP A 132 -20.49 20.09 -3.09
N ALA A 133 -20.03 18.93 -3.58
CA ALA A 133 -18.66 18.40 -3.55
C ALA A 133 -17.68 19.01 -4.56
N CYS A 134 -17.89 20.25 -4.99
CA CYS A 134 -17.06 20.89 -6.02
C CYS A 134 -15.63 21.23 -5.55
N ASP A 135 -15.31 21.05 -4.26
CA ASP A 135 -13.96 21.27 -3.71
C ASP A 135 -13.14 19.99 -3.42
N HIS A 136 -13.71 18.78 -3.58
CA HIS A 136 -13.05 17.53 -3.20
C HIS A 136 -12.05 16.97 -4.22
N ILE A 137 -12.00 17.51 -5.44
CA ILE A 137 -11.03 17.06 -6.47
C ILE A 137 -9.61 17.63 -6.20
N LYS A 138 -9.46 18.59 -5.26
CA LYS A 138 -8.24 19.40 -5.14
C LYS A 138 -7.21 18.89 -4.12
N SER A 139 -7.52 17.90 -3.30
CA SER A 139 -6.57 17.39 -2.27
C SER A 139 -6.83 15.92 -1.92
N PHE A 140 -6.15 15.00 -2.62
CA PHE A 140 -6.19 13.55 -2.37
C PHE A 140 -5.36 13.10 -1.16
N SER A 141 -5.51 13.75 -0.01
CA SER A 141 -4.85 13.31 1.23
C SER A 141 -5.79 13.34 2.43
N GLY A 142 -5.58 12.38 3.34
CA GLY A 142 -6.32 12.27 4.60
C GLY A 142 -7.71 11.67 4.47
N ALA A 143 -8.50 11.85 5.53
CA ALA A 143 -9.80 11.20 5.75
C ALA A 143 -10.80 11.43 4.60
N GLY A 144 -10.87 12.66 4.08
CA GLY A 144 -11.82 13.01 3.01
C GLY A 144 -11.53 12.24 1.72
N ALA A 145 -10.25 12.12 1.35
CA ALA A 145 -9.84 11.35 0.19
C ALA A 145 -10.09 9.84 0.38
N ALA A 146 -9.83 9.31 1.57
CA ALA A 146 -10.10 7.91 1.90
C ALA A 146 -11.61 7.59 1.85
N ARG A 147 -12.45 8.47 2.43
CA ARG A 147 -13.91 8.37 2.35
C ARG A 147 -14.38 8.41 0.89
N PHE A 148 -13.89 9.35 0.10
CA PHE A 148 -14.26 9.45 -1.31
C PHE A 148 -13.86 8.20 -2.12
N ASN A 149 -12.66 7.67 -1.89
CA ASN A 149 -12.24 6.41 -2.51
C ASN A 149 -13.13 5.23 -2.09
N MET A 150 -13.61 5.21 -0.84
CA MET A 150 -14.57 4.22 -0.34
C MET A 150 -15.87 4.25 -1.15
N LEU A 151 -16.44 5.44 -1.34
CA LEU A 151 -17.67 5.64 -2.09
C LEU A 151 -17.48 5.27 -3.56
N ALA A 152 -16.36 5.67 -4.16
CA ALA A 152 -15.98 5.28 -5.51
C ALA A 152 -15.86 3.75 -5.66
N ASP A 153 -15.24 3.09 -4.67
CA ASP A 153 -15.12 1.64 -4.60
C ASP A 153 -16.52 0.98 -4.55
N TRP A 154 -17.42 1.47 -3.70
CA TRP A 154 -18.77 0.93 -3.57
C TRP A 154 -19.67 1.20 -4.78
N PHE A 155 -19.61 2.41 -5.35
CA PHE A 155 -20.28 2.73 -6.61
C PHE A 155 -19.88 1.73 -7.70
N GLY A 156 -18.58 1.51 -7.87
CA GLY A 156 -18.06 0.56 -8.85
C GLY A 156 -18.52 -0.87 -8.62
N ALA A 157 -18.46 -1.36 -7.37
CA ALA A 157 -18.86 -2.72 -7.02
C ALA A 157 -20.38 -2.94 -7.18
N ILE A 158 -21.21 -2.01 -6.71
CA ILE A 158 -22.67 -2.11 -6.78
C ILE A 158 -23.13 -2.06 -8.24
N ALA A 159 -22.70 -1.06 -9.01
CA ALA A 159 -23.05 -0.98 -10.42
C ALA A 159 -22.52 -2.22 -11.19
N GLY A 160 -21.29 -2.65 -10.91
CA GLY A 160 -20.74 -3.89 -11.46
C GLY A 160 -21.60 -5.13 -11.14
N ASN A 161 -22.11 -5.25 -9.91
CA ASN A 161 -23.02 -6.32 -9.49
C ASN A 161 -24.32 -6.26 -10.30
N LEU A 162 -24.92 -5.07 -10.42
CA LEU A 162 -26.17 -4.87 -11.17
C LEU A 162 -26.03 -5.29 -12.63
N ILE A 163 -24.91 -4.93 -13.28
CA ILE A 163 -24.62 -5.21 -14.69
C ILE A 163 -24.31 -6.69 -14.92
N THR A 164 -23.38 -7.25 -14.13
CA THR A 164 -22.78 -8.55 -14.44
C THR A 164 -23.35 -9.71 -13.63
N LYS A 165 -24.15 -9.42 -12.60
CA LYS A 165 -24.66 -10.38 -11.60
C LYS A 165 -23.56 -11.16 -10.89
N ARG A 166 -22.32 -10.63 -10.87
CA ARG A 166 -21.19 -11.16 -10.10
C ARG A 166 -21.18 -10.57 -8.70
N PRO A 167 -20.53 -11.21 -7.71
CA PRO A 167 -20.49 -10.76 -6.33
C PRO A 167 -19.36 -9.76 -6.04
N TYR A 168 -19.20 -8.70 -6.85
CA TYR A 168 -18.14 -7.69 -6.67
C TYR A 168 -18.16 -6.99 -5.32
N ILE A 169 -19.31 -6.83 -4.66
CA ILE A 169 -19.37 -6.27 -3.30
C ILE A 169 -18.47 -7.07 -2.34
N ALA A 170 -18.63 -8.40 -2.32
CA ALA A 170 -17.81 -9.28 -1.47
C ALA A 170 -16.37 -9.39 -1.98
N GLU A 171 -16.16 -9.46 -3.29
CA GLU A 171 -14.82 -9.55 -3.87
C GLU A 171 -13.99 -8.29 -3.61
N LEU A 172 -14.59 -7.10 -3.67
CA LEU A 172 -13.92 -5.83 -3.42
C LEU A 172 -13.56 -5.69 -1.94
N ALA A 173 -14.48 -5.96 -1.03
CA ALA A 173 -14.22 -5.94 0.41
C ALA A 173 -13.04 -6.85 0.75
N LYS A 174 -13.06 -8.09 0.24
CA LYS A 174 -11.98 -9.06 0.43
C LYS A 174 -10.66 -8.61 -0.19
N LEU A 175 -10.71 -8.01 -1.39
CA LEU A 175 -9.52 -7.46 -2.04
C LEU A 175 -8.88 -6.36 -1.18
N ARG A 176 -9.64 -5.34 -0.77
CA ARG A 176 -9.11 -4.22 0.04
C ARG A 176 -8.61 -4.68 1.40
N ALA A 177 -9.34 -5.58 2.06
CA ALA A 177 -8.94 -6.16 3.32
C ALA A 177 -7.62 -6.94 3.22
N HIS A 178 -7.44 -7.75 2.17
CA HIS A 178 -6.15 -8.41 1.92
C HIS A 178 -5.04 -7.42 1.56
N GLN A 179 -5.31 -6.40 0.75
CA GLN A 179 -4.32 -5.39 0.38
C GLN A 179 -3.80 -4.61 1.59
N ALA A 180 -4.60 -4.44 2.65
CA ALA A 180 -4.13 -3.84 3.90
C ALA A 180 -3.07 -4.68 4.62
N MET A 181 -3.08 -6.01 4.46
CA MET A 181 -2.21 -6.95 5.16
C MET A 181 -1.14 -7.59 4.26
N ARG A 182 -0.96 -7.09 3.03
CA ARG A 182 0.00 -7.62 2.06
C ARG A 182 0.90 -6.51 1.54
N SER A 183 2.14 -6.85 1.22
CA SER A 183 3.08 -5.94 0.58
C SER A 183 2.61 -5.64 -0.84
N GLU A 184 2.00 -4.47 -1.04
CA GLU A 184 1.48 -4.03 -2.32
C GLU A 184 2.30 -2.84 -2.85
N LEU A 185 3.02 -3.07 -3.94
CA LEU A 185 3.78 -2.02 -4.61
C LEU A 185 2.84 -0.94 -5.14
N TYR A 186 3.22 0.32 -4.92
CA TYR A 186 2.53 1.49 -5.44
C TYR A 186 1.08 1.66 -4.98
N PHE A 187 0.64 0.87 -3.99
CA PHE A 187 -0.69 0.92 -3.45
C PHE A 187 -0.68 1.39 -1.99
N MET A 188 -1.70 2.18 -1.64
CA MET A 188 -1.82 2.83 -0.35
C MET A 188 -3.15 2.41 0.28
N PRO A 189 -3.23 1.22 0.92
CA PRO A 189 -4.48 0.68 1.47
C PRO A 189 -5.13 1.60 2.51
N GLU A 190 -4.34 2.48 3.16
CA GLU A 190 -4.81 3.52 4.07
C GLU A 190 -5.89 4.42 3.45
N ASN A 191 -5.85 4.59 2.12
CA ASN A 191 -6.78 5.42 1.38
C ASN A 191 -8.01 4.66 0.85
N TYR A 192 -8.20 3.39 1.17
CA TYR A 192 -9.28 2.55 0.62
C TYR A 192 -10.03 1.79 1.74
N PRO A 193 -10.81 2.48 2.57
CA PRO A 193 -11.50 1.93 3.74
C PRO A 193 -12.78 1.17 3.39
N ALA A 194 -12.94 0.69 2.14
CA ALA A 194 -14.13 -0.07 1.71
C ALA A 194 -14.54 -1.15 2.73
N PRO A 195 -13.63 -1.97 3.30
CA PRO A 195 -14.01 -3.03 4.24
C PRO A 195 -14.86 -2.57 5.43
N LEU A 196 -14.74 -1.31 5.87
CA LEU A 196 -15.54 -0.77 6.97
C LEU A 196 -17.04 -0.77 6.70
N ALA A 197 -17.44 -0.59 5.43
CA ALA A 197 -18.85 -0.47 5.04
C ALA A 197 -19.38 -1.73 4.37
N TYR A 198 -18.67 -2.86 4.45
CA TYR A 198 -19.03 -4.08 3.73
C TYR A 198 -20.44 -4.57 4.07
N ASP A 199 -20.78 -4.66 5.36
CA ASP A 199 -22.11 -5.13 5.78
C ASP A 199 -23.21 -4.14 5.37
N ALA A 200 -22.96 -2.84 5.50
CA ALA A 200 -23.89 -1.80 5.06
C ALA A 200 -24.16 -1.90 3.55
N ALA A 201 -23.09 -1.96 2.74
CA ALA A 201 -23.19 -2.08 1.29
C ALA A 201 -23.92 -3.36 0.86
N ARG A 202 -23.69 -4.47 1.57
CA ARG A 202 -24.38 -5.74 1.30
C ARG A 202 -25.89 -5.63 1.59
N LEU A 203 -26.26 -5.08 2.76
CA LEU A 203 -27.66 -4.94 3.16
C LEU A 203 -28.42 -3.96 2.26
N ILE A 204 -27.86 -2.78 2.00
CA ILE A 204 -28.45 -1.77 1.10
C ILE A 204 -28.65 -2.35 -0.29
N TYR A 205 -27.65 -3.06 -0.84
CA TYR A 205 -27.81 -3.75 -2.11
C TYR A 205 -28.95 -4.77 -2.08
N GLU A 206 -29.01 -5.64 -1.07
CA GLU A 206 -30.05 -6.66 -0.93
C GLU A 206 -31.47 -6.08 -0.88
N ASP A 207 -31.62 -4.92 -0.25
CA ASP A 207 -32.90 -4.23 -0.07
C ASP A 207 -33.32 -3.44 -1.32
N MET A 208 -32.40 -2.75 -1.98
CA MET A 208 -32.72 -1.77 -3.04
C MET A 208 -32.55 -2.30 -4.47
N HIS A 209 -31.80 -3.38 -4.72
CA HIS A 209 -31.50 -3.83 -6.11
C HIS A 209 -32.71 -4.32 -6.92
N ARG A 210 -33.87 -4.54 -6.27
CA ARG A 210 -35.03 -5.18 -6.90
C ARG A 210 -35.85 -4.16 -7.70
N GLY A 211 -36.05 -4.44 -8.98
CA GLY A 211 -36.90 -3.61 -9.84
C GLY A 211 -36.20 -2.38 -10.41
N ILE A 212 -34.87 -2.28 -10.29
CA ILE A 212 -34.09 -1.23 -10.94
C ILE A 212 -34.14 -1.43 -12.45
N GLU A 213 -34.64 -0.42 -13.15
CA GLU A 213 -34.66 -0.42 -14.61
C GLU A 213 -33.24 -0.19 -15.18
N PRO A 214 -32.90 -0.80 -16.34
CA PRO A 214 -31.55 -0.70 -16.88
C PRO A 214 -31.05 0.71 -17.23
N ASP A 215 -31.95 1.68 -17.36
CA ASP A 215 -31.68 3.09 -17.66
C ASP A 215 -31.63 4.01 -16.43
N GLU A 216 -31.88 3.48 -15.23
CA GLU A 216 -31.79 4.21 -13.95
C GLU A 216 -30.71 3.61 -13.02
N MET A 217 -29.91 2.67 -13.55
CA MET A 217 -29.03 1.82 -12.75
C MET A 217 -27.92 2.59 -12.03
N LEU A 218 -27.24 3.50 -12.71
CA LEU A 218 -26.16 4.30 -12.13
C LEU A 218 -26.73 5.34 -11.16
N GLN A 219 -27.88 5.94 -11.45
CA GLN A 219 -28.56 6.87 -10.55
C GLN A 219 -29.00 6.17 -9.26
N GLU A 220 -29.60 4.98 -9.36
CA GLU A 220 -29.92 4.18 -8.17
C GLU A 220 -28.66 3.71 -7.44
N THR A 221 -27.57 3.47 -8.15
CA THR A 221 -26.27 3.20 -7.51
C THR A 221 -25.75 4.40 -6.73
N LEU A 222 -25.92 5.64 -7.21
CA LEU A 222 -25.59 6.84 -6.45
C LEU A 222 -26.40 6.91 -5.15
N ASN A 223 -27.71 6.69 -5.24
CA ASN A 223 -28.59 6.70 -4.06
C ASN A 223 -28.14 5.66 -3.02
N MET A 224 -27.78 4.44 -3.44
CA MET A 224 -27.24 3.41 -2.53
C MET A 224 -25.92 3.84 -1.89
N VAL A 225 -25.05 4.51 -2.63
CA VAL A 225 -23.76 4.98 -2.12
C VAL A 225 -23.95 6.12 -1.11
N ASP A 226 -24.91 7.01 -1.35
CA ASP A 226 -25.30 8.06 -0.39
C ASP A 226 -25.79 7.44 0.93
N GLU A 227 -26.63 6.40 0.87
CA GLU A 227 -27.07 5.68 2.09
C GLU A 227 -25.90 5.01 2.83
N ILE A 228 -24.94 4.42 2.11
CA ILE A 228 -23.71 3.88 2.72
C ILE A 228 -22.91 4.99 3.41
N ASP A 229 -22.84 6.16 2.79
CA ASP A 229 -22.04 7.29 3.22
C ASP A 229 -22.50 7.88 4.56
N GLU A 230 -23.80 7.84 4.82
CA GLU A 230 -24.43 8.29 6.08
C GLU A 230 -24.16 7.34 7.25
N ILE A 231 -23.89 6.06 6.99
CA ILE A 231 -23.73 5.03 8.03
C ILE A 231 -22.33 5.08 8.66
N ILE A 232 -21.30 5.43 7.89
CA ILE A 232 -19.90 5.31 8.34
C ILE A 232 -19.41 6.61 8.99
N PRO A 233 -19.15 6.63 10.30
CA PRO A 233 -18.69 7.84 10.95
C PRO A 233 -17.28 8.24 10.47
N PRO A 234 -17.00 9.54 10.26
CA PRO A 234 -15.69 9.98 9.76
C PRO A 234 -14.49 9.55 10.59
N HIS A 235 -14.64 9.34 11.90
CA HIS A 235 -13.53 8.90 12.76
C HIS A 235 -13.07 7.47 12.44
N TYR A 236 -13.97 6.57 12.01
CA TYR A 236 -13.60 5.21 11.61
C TYR A 236 -12.72 5.19 10.35
N ILE A 237 -12.93 6.15 9.43
CA ILE A 237 -12.08 6.30 8.24
C ILE A 237 -10.63 6.62 8.63
N ASN A 238 -10.42 7.47 9.64
CA ASN A 238 -9.08 7.74 10.17
C ASN A 238 -8.46 6.50 10.83
N LYS A 239 -9.25 5.79 11.64
CA LYS A 239 -8.81 4.56 12.31
C LYS A 239 -8.46 3.45 11.32
N TRP A 240 -9.15 3.39 10.17
CA TRP A 240 -8.73 2.51 9.08
C TRP A 240 -7.36 2.88 8.54
N GLY A 241 -7.11 4.17 8.30
CA GLY A 241 -5.79 4.66 7.90
C GLY A 241 -4.70 4.21 8.86
N ASP A 242 -4.94 4.37 10.17
CA ASP A 242 -4.01 3.94 11.22
C ASP A 242 -3.79 2.41 11.22
N PHE A 243 -4.87 1.63 11.15
CA PHE A 243 -4.79 0.17 11.07
C PHE A 243 -4.01 -0.28 9.83
N ALA A 244 -4.38 0.22 8.65
CA ALA A 244 -3.77 -0.18 7.39
C ALA A 244 -2.30 0.23 7.31
N ALA A 245 -1.93 1.41 7.82
CA ALA A 245 -0.53 1.84 7.88
C ALA A 245 0.32 0.89 8.73
N ARG A 246 -0.17 0.54 9.93
CA ARG A 246 0.51 -0.38 10.85
C ARG A 246 0.58 -1.80 10.28
N ALA A 247 -0.51 -2.29 9.68
CA ALA A 247 -0.54 -3.58 9.00
C ALA A 247 0.44 -3.63 7.82
N GLN A 248 0.55 -2.55 7.03
CA GLN A 248 1.54 -2.44 5.97
C GLN A 248 2.98 -2.48 6.49
N LYS A 249 3.29 -1.81 7.61
CA LYS A 249 4.63 -1.87 8.21
C LYS A 249 5.04 -3.32 8.52
N LEU A 250 4.11 -4.14 9.00
CA LEU A 250 4.34 -5.57 9.25
C LEU A 250 4.44 -6.40 7.97
N ALA A 251 3.54 -6.16 7.01
CA ALA A 251 3.51 -6.90 5.75
C ALA A 251 4.83 -6.73 4.96
N TRP A 252 5.36 -5.52 4.90
CA TRP A 252 6.66 -5.22 4.29
C TRP A 252 7.87 -5.77 5.05
N GLY A 253 7.66 -6.16 6.31
CA GLY A 253 8.56 -6.97 7.12
C GLY A 253 8.32 -8.49 6.97
N GLU A 254 7.58 -8.92 5.94
CA GLU A 254 7.26 -10.32 5.66
C GLU A 254 6.45 -11.02 6.77
N THR A 255 5.69 -10.25 7.57
CA THR A 255 4.79 -10.82 8.56
C THR A 255 3.54 -11.38 7.89
N GLU A 256 3.16 -12.61 8.24
CA GLU A 256 1.98 -13.27 7.69
C GLU A 256 0.67 -12.58 8.14
N PRO A 257 -0.38 -12.53 7.29
CA PRO A 257 -1.63 -11.85 7.62
C PRO A 257 -2.29 -12.32 8.93
N ALA A 258 -2.18 -13.60 9.27
CA ALA A 258 -2.73 -14.14 10.51
C ALA A 258 -2.04 -13.56 11.75
N ASP A 259 -0.73 -13.33 11.68
CA ASP A 259 0.05 -12.70 12.76
C ASP A 259 -0.21 -11.19 12.83
N ILE A 260 -0.37 -10.52 11.68
CA ILE A 260 -0.77 -9.10 11.62
C ILE A 260 -2.10 -8.89 12.36
N LEU A 261 -3.10 -9.74 12.06
CA LEU A 261 -4.40 -9.70 12.74
C LEU A 261 -4.29 -10.06 14.22
N GLY A 262 -3.48 -11.06 14.56
CA GLY A 262 -3.19 -11.43 15.94
C GLY A 262 -2.63 -10.25 16.75
N MET A 263 -1.64 -9.55 16.22
CA MET A 263 -1.06 -8.35 16.84
C MET A 263 -2.10 -7.24 16.97
N ALA A 264 -2.82 -6.92 15.90
CA ALA A 264 -3.82 -5.85 15.93
C ALA A 264 -4.94 -6.12 16.96
N ILE A 265 -5.48 -7.34 17.01
CA ILE A 265 -6.59 -7.69 17.90
C ILE A 265 -6.13 -7.84 19.36
N HIS A 266 -4.97 -8.44 19.61
CA HIS A 266 -4.58 -8.83 20.97
C HIS A 266 -3.64 -7.85 21.67
N THR A 267 -2.90 -7.01 20.93
CA THR A 267 -1.93 -6.09 21.54
C THR A 267 -2.29 -4.63 21.39
N SER A 268 -3.21 -4.26 20.49
CA SER A 268 -3.61 -2.86 20.35
C SER A 268 -4.42 -2.38 21.54
N GLU A 269 -4.05 -1.23 22.08
CA GLU A 269 -4.80 -0.54 23.13
C GLU A 269 -6.01 0.21 22.59
N ASP A 270 -6.01 0.51 21.28
CA ASP A 270 -7.08 1.20 20.59
C ASP A 270 -8.22 0.22 20.25
N THR A 271 -9.40 0.47 20.83
CA THR A 271 -10.60 -0.36 20.62
C THR A 271 -11.06 -0.37 19.18
N ASP A 272 -10.91 0.74 18.46
CA ASP A 272 -11.37 0.88 17.08
C ASP A 272 -10.47 0.07 16.15
N ILE A 273 -9.15 0.10 16.38
CA ILE A 273 -8.19 -0.73 15.64
C ILE A 273 -8.50 -2.22 15.83
N ARG A 274 -8.82 -2.67 17.07
CA ARG A 274 -9.22 -4.05 17.33
C ARG A 274 -10.50 -4.44 16.60
N ALA A 275 -11.50 -3.55 16.58
CA ALA A 275 -12.75 -3.76 15.86
C ALA A 275 -12.51 -3.87 14.35
N ILE A 276 -11.71 -2.97 13.76
CA ILE A 276 -11.34 -3.00 12.35
C ILE A 276 -10.59 -4.29 12.00
N ALA A 277 -9.64 -4.71 12.83
CA ALA A 277 -8.93 -5.98 12.61
C ALA A 277 -9.88 -7.18 12.65
N SER A 278 -10.90 -7.16 13.51
CA SER A 278 -11.94 -8.20 13.54
C SER A 278 -12.76 -8.22 12.26
N ILE A 279 -13.21 -7.05 11.78
CA ILE A 279 -13.91 -6.90 10.48
C ILE A 279 -13.04 -7.46 9.34
N VAL A 280 -11.75 -7.13 9.31
CA VAL A 280 -10.82 -7.63 8.29
C VAL A 280 -10.64 -9.15 8.39
N SER A 281 -10.55 -9.71 9.59
CA SER A 281 -10.50 -11.16 9.82
C SER A 281 -11.74 -11.85 9.29
N ASP A 282 -12.93 -11.31 9.59
CA ASP A 282 -14.22 -11.86 9.14
C ASP A 282 -14.36 -11.78 7.61
N ILE A 283 -14.02 -10.65 6.99
CA ILE A 283 -14.11 -10.49 5.53
C ILE A 283 -13.13 -11.42 4.79
N THR A 284 -11.90 -11.54 5.31
CA THR A 284 -10.85 -12.32 4.64
C THR A 284 -10.90 -13.81 4.97
N GLN A 285 -11.58 -14.18 6.06
CA GLN A 285 -11.56 -15.51 6.67
C GLN A 285 -10.15 -15.96 7.07
N VAL A 286 -9.26 -15.00 7.36
CA VAL A 286 -7.93 -15.26 7.90
C VAL A 286 -8.03 -15.25 9.43
N PRO A 287 -7.74 -16.37 10.11
CA PRO A 287 -7.81 -16.41 11.56
C PRO A 287 -6.68 -15.58 12.18
N ALA A 288 -6.99 -14.84 13.25
CA ALA A 288 -5.98 -14.15 14.03
C ALA A 288 -5.16 -15.15 14.86
N ASN A 289 -3.84 -15.13 14.71
CA ASN A 289 -2.96 -15.97 15.51
C ASN A 289 -2.86 -15.43 16.93
N LEU A 290 -3.09 -16.30 17.91
CA LEU A 290 -2.88 -16.00 19.34
C LEU A 290 -1.40 -15.92 19.72
N SER A 291 -0.51 -16.29 18.80
CA SER A 291 0.92 -16.34 19.02
C SER A 291 1.46 -14.95 19.29
N THR A 292 1.80 -14.66 20.54
CA THR A 292 2.56 -13.47 20.94
C THR A 292 4.06 -13.62 20.62
N TYR A 293 4.42 -14.34 19.55
CA TYR A 293 5.83 -14.42 19.15
C TYR A 293 6.25 -13.06 18.60
N PHE A 294 6.81 -12.23 19.49
CA PHE A 294 7.41 -10.93 19.19
C PHE A 294 8.77 -11.07 18.50
N SER A 295 8.89 -11.92 17.47
CA SER A 295 10.09 -11.97 16.64
C SER A 295 10.19 -10.79 15.66
N HIS A 296 9.15 -9.95 15.62
CA HIS A 296 9.02 -8.78 14.75
C HIS A 296 8.72 -7.54 15.59
N TYR A 297 9.07 -6.37 15.06
CA TYR A 297 8.54 -5.10 15.55
C TYR A 297 7.01 -5.11 15.44
N ASN A 298 6.30 -4.66 16.47
CA ASN A 298 4.85 -4.64 16.46
C ASN A 298 4.33 -3.18 16.52
N PRO A 299 3.90 -2.59 15.40
CA PRO A 299 3.38 -1.22 15.35
C PRO A 299 1.99 -1.06 16.00
N PHE A 300 1.37 -2.15 16.45
CA PHE A 300 0.10 -2.11 17.18
C PHE A 300 0.26 -1.97 18.70
N THR A 301 1.47 -2.16 19.25
CA THR A 301 1.76 -1.99 20.68
C THR A 301 2.52 -0.69 20.96
N GLU A 302 2.59 -0.29 22.23
CA GLU A 302 3.41 0.83 22.69
C GLU A 302 4.92 0.63 22.42
N ASP A 303 5.64 1.73 22.24
CA ASP A 303 7.07 1.72 21.98
C ASP A 303 7.89 1.17 23.14
N GLU A 304 7.47 1.39 24.39
CA GLU A 304 8.12 0.83 25.57
C GLU A 304 8.08 -0.71 25.57
N ALA A 305 7.00 -1.29 25.05
CA ALA A 305 6.89 -2.74 24.88
C ALA A 305 7.84 -3.22 23.78
N ASN A 306 7.83 -2.57 22.61
CA ASN A 306 8.74 -2.89 21.51
C ASN A 306 10.22 -2.77 21.91
N GLU A 307 10.61 -1.69 22.59
CA GLU A 307 11.97 -1.48 23.08
C GLU A 307 12.38 -2.58 24.07
N ARG A 308 11.48 -2.98 24.97
CA ARG A 308 11.72 -4.09 25.91
C ARG A 308 11.90 -5.41 25.18
N HIS A 309 11.10 -5.70 24.16
CA HIS A 309 11.23 -6.89 23.34
C HIS A 309 12.55 -6.90 22.57
N HIS A 310 12.92 -5.77 21.94
CA HIS A 310 14.20 -5.60 21.28
C HIS A 310 15.37 -5.86 22.24
N ARG A 311 15.33 -5.29 23.46
CA ARG A 311 16.34 -5.53 24.51
C ARG A 311 16.47 -6.99 24.87
N ASN A 312 15.35 -7.68 25.07
CA ASN A 312 15.37 -9.11 25.38
C ASN A 312 15.93 -9.94 24.21
N ALA A 313 15.60 -9.57 22.97
CA ALA A 313 16.05 -10.25 21.77
C ALA A 313 17.57 -10.13 21.59
N TYR A 314 18.14 -8.92 21.65
CA TYR A 314 19.59 -8.76 21.49
C TYR A 314 20.37 -9.40 22.65
N ARG A 315 19.82 -9.42 23.87
CA ARG A 315 20.46 -10.11 25.02
C ARG A 315 20.50 -11.62 24.81
N ALA A 316 19.42 -12.20 24.29
CA ALA A 316 19.40 -13.61 23.91
C ALA A 316 20.42 -13.88 22.80
N TYR A 317 20.55 -12.97 21.82
CA TYR A 317 21.56 -13.06 20.79
C TYR A 317 22.99 -13.03 21.34
N ALA A 318 23.32 -12.07 22.23
CA ALA A 318 24.64 -11.98 22.87
C ALA A 318 25.02 -13.25 23.65
N LYS A 319 24.05 -13.87 24.34
CA LYS A 319 24.25 -15.15 25.03
C LYS A 319 24.55 -16.30 24.07
N ARG A 320 23.85 -16.38 22.93
CA ARG A 320 24.14 -17.39 21.90
C ARG A 320 25.52 -17.18 21.28
N LEU A 321 25.87 -15.93 20.96
CA LEU A 321 27.18 -15.58 20.42
C LEU A 321 28.31 -16.00 21.36
N THR A 322 28.20 -15.68 22.65
CA THR A 322 29.23 -16.08 23.62
C THR A 322 29.32 -17.58 23.84
N LEU A 323 28.21 -18.31 23.78
CA LEU A 323 28.24 -19.78 23.80
C LEU A 323 29.00 -20.35 22.58
N HIS A 324 28.75 -19.79 21.39
CA HIS A 324 29.43 -20.19 20.16
C HIS A 324 30.94 -19.95 20.25
N LEU A 325 31.34 -18.76 20.70
CA LEU A 325 32.74 -18.39 20.88
C LEU A 325 33.44 -19.22 21.98
N LYS A 326 32.74 -19.52 23.08
CA LYS A 326 33.26 -20.36 24.17
C LYS A 326 33.53 -21.79 23.72
N ASN A 327 32.75 -22.30 22.77
CA ASN A 327 32.91 -23.64 22.21
C ASN A 327 33.98 -23.70 21.10
N GLU A 328 34.81 -22.65 20.94
CA GLU A 328 35.85 -22.52 19.92
C GLU A 328 35.36 -22.76 18.48
N GLN A 329 34.06 -22.62 18.24
CA GLN A 329 33.51 -22.73 16.90
C GLN A 329 33.89 -21.47 16.12
N GLN A 330 34.38 -21.65 14.89
CA GLN A 330 34.60 -20.51 13.99
C GLN A 330 33.29 -19.74 13.85
N PHE A 331 33.33 -18.45 14.14
CA PHE A 331 32.20 -17.54 13.97
C PHE A 331 32.46 -16.65 12.77
N ASP A 332 31.63 -16.76 11.74
CA ASP A 332 31.73 -15.89 10.56
C ASP A 332 31.03 -14.56 10.85
N PHE A 333 31.81 -13.61 11.37
CA PHE A 333 31.33 -12.26 11.64
C PHE A 333 30.78 -11.57 10.39
N LYS A 334 31.34 -11.84 9.21
CA LYS A 334 30.93 -11.20 7.95
C LYS A 334 29.55 -11.68 7.53
N GLU A 335 29.32 -12.99 7.62
CA GLU A 335 27.99 -13.55 7.35
C GLU A 335 26.96 -13.06 8.38
N SER A 336 27.35 -13.00 9.65
CA SER A 336 26.49 -12.47 10.71
C SER A 336 26.07 -11.01 10.45
N PHE A 337 26.97 -10.13 10.01
CA PHE A 337 26.62 -8.77 9.59
C PHE A 337 25.63 -8.76 8.43
N ARG A 338 25.84 -9.61 7.43
CA ARG A 338 24.93 -9.73 6.27
C ARG A 338 23.53 -10.15 6.70
N GLU A 339 23.43 -11.15 7.57
CA GLU A 339 22.16 -11.60 8.13
C GLU A 339 21.47 -10.46 8.90
N GLN A 340 22.19 -9.75 9.77
CA GLN A 340 21.61 -8.62 10.51
C GLN A 340 21.07 -7.54 9.57
N ASN A 341 21.81 -7.17 8.52
CA ASN A 341 21.36 -6.16 7.55
C ASN A 341 20.08 -6.56 6.82
N ILE A 342 19.99 -7.82 6.40
CA ILE A 342 18.78 -8.34 5.76
C ILE A 342 17.62 -8.32 6.76
N GLN A 343 17.85 -8.76 7.99
CA GLN A 343 16.85 -8.76 9.06
C GLN A 343 16.37 -7.33 9.39
N LEU A 344 17.25 -6.34 9.33
CA LEU A 344 16.88 -4.93 9.55
C LEU A 344 15.98 -4.41 8.44
N ILE A 345 16.34 -4.69 7.18
CA ILE A 345 15.52 -4.33 6.03
C ILE A 345 14.14 -4.99 6.12
N LYS A 346 14.05 -6.17 6.72
CA LYS A 346 12.82 -6.94 6.96
C LYS A 346 12.13 -6.64 8.30
N HIS A 347 12.45 -5.53 8.96
CA HIS A 347 11.77 -5.09 10.21
C HIS A 347 11.90 -6.06 11.39
N HIS A 348 12.88 -6.95 11.36
CA HIS A 348 13.16 -7.81 12.51
C HIS A 348 14.00 -7.05 13.53
N PRO A 349 13.58 -7.01 14.81
CA PRO A 349 14.30 -6.32 15.87
C PRO A 349 15.74 -6.81 16.05
N LEU A 350 16.03 -8.07 15.70
CA LEU A 350 17.38 -8.61 15.77
C LEU A 350 18.31 -7.99 14.73
N GLY A 351 17.81 -7.60 13.55
CA GLY A 351 18.62 -7.09 12.45
C GLY A 351 19.46 -5.86 12.76
N TRP A 352 19.22 -5.25 13.91
CA TRP A 352 19.98 -4.12 14.41
C TRP A 352 21.21 -4.50 15.26
N CYS A 353 21.53 -5.78 15.45
CA CYS A 353 22.63 -6.20 16.33
C CYS A 353 24.05 -5.90 15.81
N ALA A 354 24.18 -5.34 14.60
CA ALA A 354 25.45 -5.10 13.94
C ALA A 354 26.44 -4.20 14.72
N PRO A 355 26.03 -3.08 15.36
CA PRO A 355 26.94 -2.28 16.21
C PRO A 355 27.46 -3.09 17.41
N GLY A 356 26.61 -3.94 17.99
CA GLY A 356 27.00 -4.90 19.01
C GLY A 356 28.05 -5.89 18.50
N ILE A 357 27.86 -6.45 17.30
CA ILE A 357 28.82 -7.37 16.66
C ILE A 357 30.16 -6.67 16.40
N GLU A 358 30.17 -5.44 15.90
CA GLU A 358 31.39 -4.64 15.73
C GLU A 358 32.15 -4.48 17.06
N SER A 359 31.41 -4.13 18.12
CA SER A 359 31.94 -4.02 19.48
C SER A 359 32.59 -5.33 19.97
N VAL A 360 31.99 -6.49 19.66
CA VAL A 360 32.59 -7.80 19.95
C VAL A 360 33.91 -8.00 19.20
N ILE A 361 33.95 -7.69 17.91
CA ILE A 361 35.16 -7.85 17.08
C ILE A 361 36.30 -7.00 17.64
N SER A 362 36.05 -5.71 17.92
CA SER A 362 37.04 -4.83 18.52
C SER A 362 37.49 -5.33 19.88
N THR A 363 36.58 -5.88 20.69
CA THR A 363 36.92 -6.47 22.00
C THR A 363 37.84 -7.67 21.87
N ILE A 364 37.55 -8.59 20.93
CA ILE A 364 38.38 -9.77 20.68
C ILE A 364 39.78 -9.34 20.19
N GLN A 365 39.86 -8.42 19.23
CA GLN A 365 41.12 -7.90 18.71
C GLN A 365 41.97 -7.25 19.82
N ASN A 366 41.33 -6.44 20.68
CA ASN A 366 42.01 -5.80 21.81
C ASN A 366 42.53 -6.83 22.82
N ILE A 367 41.80 -7.92 23.08
CA ILE A 367 42.24 -9.00 23.96
C ILE A 367 43.43 -9.75 23.36
N GLN A 368 43.38 -10.06 22.06
CA GLN A 368 44.46 -10.75 21.33
C GLN A 368 45.76 -9.93 21.30
N GLN A 369 45.67 -8.60 21.32
CA GLN A 369 46.83 -7.71 21.34
C GLN A 369 47.41 -7.45 22.74
N ARG A 370 46.82 -8.00 23.81
CA ARG A 370 47.33 -7.78 25.18
C ARG A 370 48.66 -8.53 25.40
N PRO A 371 49.64 -7.90 26.08
CA PRO A 371 50.87 -8.58 26.47
C PRO A 371 50.59 -9.74 27.43
N ASN A 372 51.33 -10.85 27.27
CA ASN A 372 51.14 -12.18 27.89
C ASN A 372 50.91 -12.22 29.42
N ASN A 373 51.14 -11.13 30.14
CA ASN A 373 51.04 -11.08 31.60
C ASN A 373 49.65 -10.65 32.12
N ALA A 374 48.69 -10.37 31.22
CA ALA A 374 47.33 -9.91 31.55
C ALA A 374 46.22 -10.78 30.94
N ALA A 375 46.45 -12.10 30.86
CA ALA A 375 45.49 -13.05 30.31
C ALA A 375 44.20 -13.08 31.16
N LEU A 376 43.07 -12.74 30.53
CA LEU A 376 41.75 -12.91 31.13
C LEU A 376 41.37 -14.40 31.11
N SER A 377 40.65 -14.86 32.13
CA SER A 377 39.97 -16.15 32.05
C SER A 377 38.91 -16.15 30.94
N VAL A 378 38.52 -17.34 30.48
CA VAL A 378 37.46 -17.50 29.45
C VAL A 378 36.16 -16.81 29.89
N ASP A 379 35.75 -17.01 31.15
CA ASP A 379 34.50 -16.41 31.65
C ASP A 379 34.60 -14.88 31.79
N GLN A 380 35.76 -14.33 32.18
CA GLN A 380 35.99 -12.88 32.15
C GLN A 380 35.95 -12.31 30.73
N THR A 381 36.50 -13.05 29.76
CA THR A 381 36.45 -12.66 28.34
C THR A 381 35.02 -12.64 27.82
N MET A 382 34.24 -13.68 28.09
CA MET A 382 32.84 -13.74 27.67
C MET A 382 31.98 -12.65 28.32
N ASN A 383 32.17 -12.39 29.62
CA ASN A 383 31.47 -11.30 30.30
C ASN A 383 31.82 -9.93 29.72
N LEU A 384 33.09 -9.70 29.38
CA LEU A 384 33.52 -8.46 28.73
C LEU A 384 32.87 -8.29 27.34
N ILE A 385 32.81 -9.37 26.55
CA ILE A 385 32.14 -9.38 25.25
C ILE A 385 30.65 -9.04 25.38
N VAL A 386 29.92 -9.69 26.30
CA VAL A 386 28.50 -9.39 26.53
C VAL A 386 28.31 -7.94 26.94
N ASN A 387 29.10 -7.45 27.89
CA ASN A 387 28.97 -6.07 28.37
C ASN A 387 29.21 -5.06 27.24
N HIS A 388 30.26 -5.23 26.44
CA HIS A 388 30.54 -4.34 25.32
C HIS A 388 29.50 -4.43 24.20
N PHE A 389 28.94 -5.62 23.96
CA PHE A 389 27.81 -5.79 23.04
C PHE A 389 26.59 -5.01 23.54
N GLU A 390 26.18 -5.24 24.80
CA GLU A 390 25.00 -4.58 25.38
C GLU A 390 25.18 -3.05 25.48
N THR A 391 26.38 -2.57 25.82
CA THR A 391 26.68 -1.13 25.85
C THR A 391 26.52 -0.50 24.45
N ALA A 392 27.02 -1.16 23.41
CA ALA A 392 26.86 -0.67 22.04
C ALA A 392 25.39 -0.65 21.60
N MET A 393 24.63 -1.68 21.95
CA MET A 393 23.19 -1.73 21.64
C MET A 393 22.38 -0.67 22.39
N ASN A 394 22.70 -0.41 23.66
CA ASN A 394 22.00 0.60 24.47
C ASN A 394 22.36 2.05 24.10
N ALA A 395 23.43 2.27 23.34
CA ALA A 395 23.82 3.60 22.88
C ALA A 395 22.90 4.13 21.76
N ILE A 396 22.07 3.27 21.16
CA ILE A 396 21.21 3.63 20.05
C ILE A 396 19.76 3.77 20.54
N PRO A 397 19.12 4.94 20.36
CA PRO A 397 17.73 5.14 20.71
C PRO A 397 16.81 4.22 19.90
N TRP A 398 15.74 3.73 20.54
CA TRP A 398 14.68 2.98 19.85
C TRP A 398 14.05 3.78 18.70
N HIS A 399 13.86 5.08 18.90
CA HIS A 399 13.30 5.99 17.90
C HIS A 399 14.08 6.01 16.58
N ASP A 400 15.41 5.90 16.62
CA ASP A 400 16.23 5.83 15.41
C ASP A 400 15.92 4.56 14.61
N ILE A 401 15.71 3.43 15.30
CA ILE A 401 15.39 2.14 14.70
C ILE A 401 14.03 2.22 14.00
N GLU A 402 13.03 2.79 14.68
CA GLU A 402 11.70 3.00 14.11
C GLU A 402 11.75 3.92 12.88
N THR A 403 12.52 5.01 12.96
CA THR A 403 12.68 5.94 11.84
C THR A 403 13.29 5.25 10.61
N ILE A 404 14.27 4.37 10.82
CA ILE A 404 14.86 3.56 9.74
C ILE A 404 13.82 2.61 9.13
N PHE A 405 13.03 1.95 9.99
CA PHE A 405 11.95 1.09 9.54
C PHE A 405 10.93 1.81 8.67
N ASP A 406 10.57 3.04 9.03
CA ASP A 406 9.63 3.87 8.27
C ASP A 406 10.21 4.36 6.93
N ILE A 407 11.51 4.70 6.91
CA ILE A 407 12.23 5.05 5.68
C ILE A 407 12.27 3.83 4.75
N PHE A 408 12.61 2.65 5.26
CA PHE A 408 12.64 1.42 4.45
C PHE A 408 11.26 1.06 3.92
N ASN A 409 10.21 1.11 4.75
CA ASN A 409 8.84 0.85 4.31
C ASN A 409 8.40 1.81 3.20
N SER A 410 8.63 3.11 3.39
CA SER A 410 8.24 4.12 2.40
C SER A 410 8.91 3.91 1.05
N ASN A 411 10.19 3.52 1.05
CA ASN A 411 10.94 3.24 -0.18
C ASN A 411 10.57 1.89 -0.82
N LYS A 412 10.38 0.83 -0.03
CA LYS A 412 9.90 -0.47 -0.51
C LYS A 412 8.57 -0.36 -1.25
N ARG A 413 7.63 0.44 -0.71
CA ARG A 413 6.32 0.71 -1.33
C ARG A 413 6.42 1.33 -2.72
N GLN A 414 7.52 2.04 -3.01
CA GLN A 414 7.79 2.63 -4.32
C GLN A 414 8.62 1.70 -5.24
N GLY A 415 8.84 0.44 -4.86
CA GLY A 415 9.62 -0.51 -5.64
C GLY A 415 11.11 -0.23 -5.63
N PHE A 416 11.61 0.51 -4.65
CA PHE A 416 13.02 0.85 -4.56
C PHE A 416 13.88 -0.37 -4.23
N SER A 417 14.99 -0.55 -4.95
CA SER A 417 16.01 -1.56 -4.65
C SER A 417 17.09 -0.97 -3.76
N PHE A 418 17.38 -1.62 -2.64
CA PHE A 418 18.37 -1.13 -1.67
C PHE A 418 19.76 -1.66 -2.00
N THR A 419 20.69 -0.73 -2.25
CA THR A 419 22.14 -0.96 -2.19
C THR A 419 22.71 -0.36 -0.90
N GLY A 420 23.96 -0.68 -0.56
CA GLY A 420 24.63 -0.06 0.59
C GLY A 420 24.67 1.46 0.47
N ASN A 421 25.10 1.99 -0.68
CA ASN A 421 25.15 3.42 -0.94
C ASN A 421 23.76 4.08 -0.91
N ALA A 422 22.74 3.40 -1.43
CA ALA A 422 21.37 3.93 -1.42
C ALA A 422 20.80 4.02 0.00
N ILE A 423 21.03 3.00 0.84
CA ILE A 423 20.64 3.03 2.26
C ILE A 423 21.32 4.19 2.97
N LEU A 424 22.62 4.37 2.78
CA LEU A 424 23.35 5.48 3.41
C LEU A 424 22.86 6.84 2.95
N ALA A 425 22.58 7.01 1.65
CA ALA A 425 22.01 8.23 1.13
C ALA A 425 20.64 8.53 1.75
N LEU A 426 19.76 7.53 1.86
CA LEU A 426 18.43 7.68 2.47
C LEU A 426 18.48 8.07 3.94
N LEU A 427 19.44 7.53 4.70
CA LEU A 427 19.51 7.71 6.14
C LEU A 427 20.33 8.93 6.58
N LYS A 428 21.16 9.47 5.69
CA LYS A 428 22.01 10.64 5.98
C LYS A 428 21.19 11.88 6.30
N ASP A 429 20.07 12.06 5.64
CA ASP A 429 19.21 13.23 5.79
C ASP A 429 18.30 13.17 7.02
N ALA A 430 18.25 12.01 7.70
CA ALA A 430 17.39 11.77 8.86
C ALA A 430 18.03 12.15 10.21
N ASP A 431 19.27 12.66 10.23
CA ASP A 431 20.02 13.10 11.43
C ASP A 431 20.00 12.08 12.60
N LEU A 432 20.16 10.80 12.27
CA LEU A 432 20.08 9.70 13.22
C LEU A 432 21.36 9.59 14.05
N GLN A 433 21.24 9.41 15.37
CA GLN A 433 22.39 9.09 16.24
C GLN A 433 23.02 7.74 15.86
N ALA A 434 22.21 6.84 15.34
CA ALA A 434 22.65 5.57 14.80
C ALA A 434 23.51 5.67 13.52
N TYR A 435 23.44 6.79 12.79
CA TYR A 435 24.03 6.90 11.45
C TYR A 435 25.51 6.49 11.36
N PRO A 436 26.42 6.91 12.27
CA PRO A 436 27.83 6.50 12.21
C PRO A 436 28.04 4.98 12.32
N HIS A 437 27.13 4.28 13.00
CA HIS A 437 27.15 2.82 13.09
C HIS A 437 26.64 2.18 11.79
N ILE A 438 25.53 2.69 11.25
CA ILE A 438 24.95 2.25 9.98
C ILE A 438 25.95 2.40 8.83
N GLU A 439 26.68 3.52 8.79
CA GLU A 439 27.68 3.81 7.76
C GLU A 439 28.72 2.70 7.66
N LYS A 440 29.29 2.28 8.80
CA LYS A 440 30.28 1.21 8.83
C LYS A 440 29.73 -0.14 8.35
N ILE A 441 28.45 -0.36 8.57
CA ILE A 441 27.77 -1.61 8.26
C ILE A 441 27.43 -1.71 6.76
N PHE A 442 26.92 -0.63 6.18
CA PHE A 442 26.42 -0.64 4.80
C PHE A 442 27.43 -0.14 3.76
N ALA A 443 28.41 0.69 4.15
CA ALA A 443 29.45 1.18 3.22
C ALA A 443 30.21 0.04 2.49
N PRO A 444 30.56 -1.09 3.13
CA PRO A 444 31.24 -2.19 2.45
C PRO A 444 30.45 -2.83 1.30
N TYR A 445 29.13 -2.65 1.27
CA TYR A 445 28.27 -3.19 0.21
C TYR A 445 28.29 -2.32 -1.05
N GLY A 446 28.61 -1.02 -0.95
CA GLY A 446 28.64 -0.09 -2.07
C GLY A 446 27.35 -0.16 -2.91
N ASP A 447 27.49 -0.38 -4.21
CA ASP A 447 26.37 -0.47 -5.16
C ASP A 447 25.78 -1.89 -5.30
N ARG A 448 26.21 -2.85 -4.47
CA ARG A 448 25.63 -4.20 -4.51
C ARG A 448 24.19 -4.16 -4.00
N ILE A 449 23.28 -4.76 -4.75
CA ILE A 449 21.88 -4.94 -4.35
C ILE A 449 21.85 -5.86 -3.12
N ILE A 450 21.30 -5.34 -2.03
CA ILE A 450 21.07 -6.04 -0.77
C ILE A 450 19.62 -6.55 -0.73
N TYR A 451 18.68 -5.78 -1.30
CA TYR A 451 17.25 -6.10 -1.35
C TYR A 451 16.60 -5.47 -2.58
N ASP A 452 15.67 -6.17 -3.22
CA ASP A 452 14.94 -5.69 -4.40
C ASP A 452 13.44 -5.98 -4.27
N ALA A 453 12.67 -4.95 -3.92
CA ALA A 453 11.24 -5.05 -3.66
C ALA A 453 10.46 -5.46 -4.92
N ALA A 454 10.85 -4.95 -6.09
CA ALA A 454 10.19 -5.25 -7.35
C ALA A 454 10.39 -6.70 -7.75
N LYS A 455 11.63 -7.20 -7.62
CA LYS A 455 11.97 -8.59 -7.92
C LYS A 455 11.31 -9.57 -6.96
N GLU A 456 11.23 -9.25 -5.67
CA GLU A 456 10.50 -10.11 -4.72
C GLU A 456 9.02 -10.20 -5.07
N LYS A 457 8.40 -9.08 -5.47
CA LYS A 457 6.99 -9.09 -5.88
C LYS A 457 6.78 -9.84 -7.18
N GLU A 458 7.70 -9.74 -8.13
CA GLU A 458 7.69 -10.54 -9.36
C GLU A 458 7.73 -12.04 -9.05
N ILE A 459 8.63 -12.47 -8.15
CA ILE A 459 8.72 -13.87 -7.69
C ILE A 459 7.43 -14.31 -6.99
N GLU A 460 6.81 -13.46 -6.16
CA GLU A 460 5.53 -13.75 -5.51
C GLU A 460 4.42 -13.95 -6.54
N ILE A 461 4.31 -13.04 -7.51
CA ILE A 461 3.36 -13.12 -8.64
C ILE A 461 3.60 -14.41 -9.43
N GLU A 462 4.84 -14.72 -9.79
CA GLU A 462 5.19 -15.96 -10.49
C GLU A 462 4.80 -17.21 -9.69
N ARG A 463 4.99 -17.22 -8.37
CA ARG A 463 4.53 -18.33 -7.51
C ARG A 463 3.00 -18.45 -7.50
N MET A 464 2.28 -17.34 -7.45
CA MET A 464 0.82 -17.33 -7.47
C MET A 464 0.27 -17.83 -8.82
N PHE A 465 0.83 -17.38 -9.94
CA PHE A 465 0.33 -17.71 -11.29
C PHE A 465 0.94 -19.00 -11.88
N GLY A 466 2.14 -19.38 -11.46
CA GLY A 466 2.78 -20.65 -11.85
C GLY A 466 1.97 -21.86 -11.38
N ASN A 467 1.31 -21.75 -10.22
CA ASN A 467 0.42 -22.78 -9.70
C ASN A 467 -0.95 -22.82 -10.40
N LEU A 468 -1.39 -21.71 -11.01
CA LEU A 468 -2.64 -21.67 -11.79
C LEU A 468 -2.48 -22.36 -13.15
N LYS A 469 -1.30 -22.31 -13.78
CA LYS A 469 -1.01 -23.06 -15.03
C LYS A 469 -0.98 -24.58 -14.87
N LEU A 470 -0.96 -25.08 -13.63
CA LEU A 470 -1.06 -26.52 -13.33
C LEU A 470 -2.49 -26.97 -12.98
N ALA A 471 -3.43 -26.03 -12.87
CA ALA A 471 -4.82 -26.26 -12.49
C ALA A 471 -5.83 -26.02 -13.64
N GLU A 472 -5.35 -25.61 -14.81
CA GLU A 472 -6.05 -25.65 -16.11
C GLU A 472 -5.53 -26.85 -16.93
#